data_AF-A0A8J5EHM9-F1
#
_entry.id   AF-A0A8J5EHM9-F1
#
_cell.length_a   1.000
_cell.length_b   1.000
_cell.length_c   1.000
_cell.angle_alpha   90.00
_cell.angle_beta   90.00
_cell.angle_gamma   90.00
#
_symmetry.space_group_name_H-M   'P 1'
#
loop_
_entity.id
_entity.type
_entity.pdbx_description
1 polymer ?
#
loop_
_entity_poly.entity_id
_entity_poly.type
_entity_poly.pdbx_seq_one_letter_code
_entity_poly.pdbx_strand_id
1 'polypeptide(L)'
;MEKRQDPKPDEPTPNEPTTSTEPKASEPKTSAPTTRATTRTPSARYRRLVTSSSTALAHAVKSLTYKRVAACYPSIAKTKAGQEALKEALKQICKAWQDSVQTEFDAIFEERHLPEKLAQLDQLVKEAKLRMNSNTDLPIHVDKLTPDQIIKSHLRETKLARIKKLKLLAQTVKKENDEYRQKIKDNNEQVHSSLDKLHKVTSDISKATSASQEMPERAELYESWKAL
;
A
#
# COMPACT_ATOMS: atom_id res chain seq x y z
N MET A 1 -16.66 0.18 -71.05
CA MET A 1 -17.10 -1.16 -71.47
C MET A 1 -16.61 -2.13 -70.41
N GLU A 2 -17.48 -2.39 -69.43
CA GLU A 2 -18.25 -3.65 -69.36
C GLU A 2 -17.36 -4.74 -68.72
N LYS A 3 -17.63 -5.34 -67.57
CA LYS A 3 -18.93 -5.76 -67.04
C LYS A 3 -18.94 -5.75 -65.50
N ARG A 4 -20.07 -5.28 -64.98
CA ARG A 4 -20.61 -5.59 -63.65
C ARG A 4 -21.18 -7.01 -63.69
N GLN A 5 -21.09 -7.74 -62.59
CA GLN A 5 -22.00 -8.86 -62.33
C GLN A 5 -22.11 -9.15 -60.82
N ASP A 6 -23.15 -8.56 -60.22
CA ASP A 6 -24.05 -9.17 -59.23
C ASP A 6 -25.46 -9.11 -59.88
N PRO A 7 -26.57 -9.72 -59.38
CA PRO A 7 -26.81 -10.40 -58.10
C PRO A 7 -27.71 -11.67 -58.19
N LYS A 8 -27.95 -12.39 -57.07
CA LYS A 8 -29.31 -12.59 -56.50
C LYS A 8 -29.32 -13.39 -55.18
N PRO A 9 -30.35 -13.17 -54.33
CA PRO A 9 -30.47 -13.63 -52.96
C PRO A 9 -31.43 -14.83 -52.81
N ASP A 10 -31.35 -15.53 -51.67
CA ASP A 10 -32.47 -16.30 -51.12
C ASP A 10 -32.70 -15.94 -49.65
N GLU A 11 -33.97 -15.76 -49.33
CA GLU A 11 -34.61 -15.41 -48.05
C GLU A 11 -35.46 -16.65 -47.61
N PRO A 12 -36.27 -16.67 -46.52
CA PRO A 12 -35.93 -16.87 -45.10
C PRO A 12 -36.64 -18.08 -44.39
N THR A 13 -36.31 -18.24 -43.09
CA THR A 13 -37.11 -18.78 -41.93
C THR A 13 -37.37 -20.29 -41.75
N PRO A 14 -37.75 -20.82 -40.54
CA PRO A 14 -37.79 -20.23 -39.16
C PRO A 14 -37.30 -21.13 -37.97
N ASN A 15 -36.99 -20.48 -36.83
CA ASN A 15 -37.24 -20.80 -35.39
C ASN A 15 -37.03 -22.25 -34.84
N GLU A 16 -36.45 -22.54 -33.67
CA GLU A 16 -36.63 -21.96 -32.31
C GLU A 16 -35.61 -22.61 -31.30
N PRO A 17 -35.66 -22.44 -29.95
CA PRO A 17 -34.61 -21.78 -29.17
C PRO A 17 -33.86 -22.71 -28.17
N THR A 18 -32.69 -22.27 -27.67
CA THR A 18 -32.28 -22.70 -26.31
C THR A 18 -31.47 -21.62 -25.60
N THR A 19 -32.02 -21.24 -24.45
CA THR A 19 -31.60 -20.23 -23.49
C THR A 19 -30.40 -20.71 -22.64
N SER A 20 -29.36 -19.88 -22.48
CA SER A 20 -28.67 -19.64 -21.19
C SER A 20 -27.58 -18.56 -21.29
N THR A 21 -27.94 -17.36 -20.84
CA THR A 21 -27.34 -16.63 -19.70
C THR A 21 -25.80 -16.47 -19.57
N GLU A 22 -25.31 -15.31 -20.02
CA GLU A 22 -24.50 -14.29 -19.29
C GLU A 22 -23.02 -14.58 -18.83
N PRO A 23 -22.19 -13.57 -18.43
CA PRO A 23 -21.33 -12.79 -19.34
C PRO A 23 -19.82 -12.66 -18.97
N LYS A 24 -19.02 -12.38 -20.02
CA LYS A 24 -17.97 -11.35 -20.19
C LYS A 24 -16.94 -11.03 -19.07
N ALA A 25 -15.72 -11.55 -19.31
CA ALA A 25 -14.35 -10.99 -19.21
C ALA A 25 -14.05 -9.67 -18.46
N SER A 26 -12.98 -9.69 -17.65
CA SER A 26 -11.95 -8.62 -17.63
C SER A 26 -10.62 -9.06 -16.98
N GLU A 27 -9.52 -8.62 -17.59
CA GLU A 27 -8.10 -8.90 -17.30
C GLU A 27 -7.57 -8.13 -16.07
N PRO A 28 -6.52 -8.60 -15.34
CA PRO A 28 -5.86 -7.80 -14.31
C PRO A 28 -4.66 -7.02 -14.89
N LYS A 29 -4.81 -5.69 -14.98
CA LYS A 29 -3.71 -4.76 -15.26
C LYS A 29 -2.88 -4.46 -14.01
N THR A 30 -1.57 -4.46 -14.19
CA THR A 30 -0.52 -4.01 -13.27
C THR A 30 -0.48 -2.47 -13.14
N SER A 31 -0.23 -1.93 -11.94
CA SER A 31 0.69 -0.80 -11.61
C SER A 31 0.21 0.26 -10.57
N ALA A 32 1.18 0.69 -9.74
CA ALA A 32 1.36 2.02 -9.10
C ALA A 32 0.81 2.28 -7.66
N PRO A 33 1.42 3.22 -6.89
CA PRO A 33 1.91 3.00 -5.53
C PRO A 33 1.05 3.67 -4.44
N THR A 34 1.19 3.14 -3.22
CA THR A 34 0.50 3.57 -1.99
C THR A 34 0.72 5.05 -1.66
N THR A 35 -0.25 5.89 -2.03
CA THR A 35 -0.44 7.23 -1.46
C THR A 35 -0.91 7.08 -0.01
N ARG A 36 -0.01 7.38 0.94
CA ARG A 36 -0.31 7.42 2.36
C ARG A 36 -1.25 8.60 2.62
N ALA A 37 -2.53 8.31 2.89
CA ALA A 37 -3.56 9.29 3.15
C ALA A 37 -3.18 10.23 4.30
N THR A 38 -2.82 11.48 3.99
CA THR A 38 -2.68 12.57 4.95
C THR A 38 -4.05 13.12 5.32
N THR A 39 -4.32 13.15 6.62
CA THR A 39 -5.52 13.68 7.26
C THR A 39 -5.91 15.07 6.75
N ARG A 40 -7.21 15.23 6.45
CA ARG A 40 -7.91 16.36 5.78
C ARG A 40 -7.88 17.72 6.50
N THR A 41 -6.95 17.97 7.42
CA THR A 41 -6.85 19.27 8.10
C THR A 41 -5.90 20.17 7.33
N PRO A 42 -6.33 21.38 6.90
CA PRO A 42 -5.44 22.29 6.17
C PRO A 42 -4.23 22.64 7.03
N SER A 43 -3.04 22.59 6.43
CA SER A 43 -1.78 22.85 7.12
C SER A 43 -1.76 24.26 7.72
N ALA A 44 -1.03 24.44 8.84
CA ALA A 44 -0.95 25.73 9.51
C ALA A 44 -0.35 26.80 8.59
N ARG A 45 0.60 26.40 7.72
CA ARG A 45 1.17 27.27 6.69
C ARG A 45 0.18 27.61 5.59
N TYR A 46 -0.57 26.63 5.09
CA TYR A 46 -1.59 26.89 4.06
C TYR A 46 -2.63 27.89 4.56
N ARG A 47 -3.13 27.70 5.80
CA ARG A 47 -4.06 28.66 6.41
C ARG A 47 -3.47 30.06 6.49
N ARG A 48 -2.20 30.19 6.89
CA ARG A 48 -1.52 31.50 6.92
C ARG A 48 -1.38 32.12 5.54
N LEU A 49 -1.07 31.32 4.52
CA LEU A 49 -1.00 31.78 3.14
C LEU A 49 -2.35 32.36 2.71
N VAL A 50 -3.43 31.58 2.85
CA VAL A 50 -4.81 32.02 2.53
C VAL A 50 -5.17 33.31 3.28
N THR A 51 -4.92 33.36 4.59
CA THR A 51 -5.17 34.57 5.39
C THR A 51 -4.35 35.76 4.91
N SER A 52 -3.07 35.57 4.59
CA SER A 52 -2.19 36.65 4.11
C SER A 52 -2.63 37.20 2.76
N SER A 53 -3.01 36.33 1.82
CA SER A 53 -3.51 36.73 0.50
C SER A 53 -4.83 37.48 0.61
N SER A 54 -5.77 36.97 1.41
CA SER A 54 -7.06 37.63 1.66
C SER A 54 -6.88 38.99 2.35
N THR A 55 -5.96 39.09 3.31
CA THR A 55 -5.66 40.36 4.01
C THR A 55 -5.03 41.38 3.07
N ALA A 56 -4.11 40.95 2.19
CA ALA A 56 -3.50 41.82 1.20
C ALA A 56 -4.52 42.35 0.19
N LEU A 57 -5.44 41.50 -0.28
CA LEU A 57 -6.54 41.88 -1.15
C LEU A 57 -7.48 42.88 -0.47
N ALA A 58 -7.86 42.63 0.78
CA ALA A 58 -8.70 43.54 1.55
C ALA A 58 -8.03 44.92 1.71
N HIS A 59 -6.72 44.96 1.95
CA HIS A 59 -5.97 46.20 2.03
C HIS A 59 -5.88 46.94 0.69
N ALA A 60 -5.67 46.22 -0.41
CA ALA A 60 -5.66 46.78 -1.76
C ALA A 60 -7.01 47.42 -2.11
N VAL A 61 -8.12 46.73 -1.83
CA VAL A 61 -9.47 47.25 -2.06
C VAL A 61 -9.77 48.46 -1.17
N LYS A 62 -9.35 48.44 0.10
CA LYS A 62 -9.51 49.57 1.02
C LYS A 62 -8.79 50.83 0.55
N SER A 63 -7.70 50.69 -0.22
CA SER A 63 -6.97 51.82 -0.78
C SER A 63 -7.77 52.60 -1.85
N LEU A 64 -8.77 51.95 -2.45
CA LEU A 64 -9.65 52.51 -3.46
C LEU A 64 -10.83 53.21 -2.78
N THR A 65 -10.64 54.47 -2.37
CA THR A 65 -11.67 55.26 -1.71
C THR A 65 -12.41 56.16 -2.68
N TYR A 66 -13.68 56.44 -2.39
CA TYR A 66 -14.50 57.37 -3.18
C TYR A 66 -13.81 58.72 -3.40
N LYS A 67 -13.11 59.27 -2.39
CA LYS A 67 -12.38 60.54 -2.50
C LYS A 67 -11.31 60.49 -3.61
N ARG A 68 -10.57 59.39 -3.73
CA ARG A 68 -9.55 59.20 -4.77
C ARG A 68 -10.18 59.09 -6.15
N VAL A 69 -11.28 58.35 -6.26
CA VAL A 69 -12.00 58.19 -7.53
C VAL A 69 -12.64 59.52 -7.96
N ALA A 70 -13.28 60.24 -7.05
CA ALA A 70 -13.88 61.55 -7.32
C ALA A 70 -12.84 62.61 -7.74
N ALA A 71 -11.61 62.53 -7.21
CA ALA A 71 -10.50 63.39 -7.64
C ALA A 71 -10.09 63.12 -9.10
N CYS A 72 -10.19 61.88 -9.57
CA CYS A 72 -9.92 61.52 -10.97
C CYS A 72 -11.07 61.84 -11.92
N TYR A 73 -12.31 61.91 -11.42
CA TYR A 73 -13.52 62.19 -12.21
C TYR A 73 -14.30 63.43 -11.70
N PRO A 74 -13.67 64.62 -11.64
CA PRO A 74 -14.25 65.80 -11.00
C PRO A 74 -15.51 66.32 -11.71
N SER A 75 -15.60 66.18 -13.04
CA SER A 75 -16.77 66.62 -13.81
C SER A 75 -18.04 65.84 -13.45
N ILE A 76 -17.90 64.52 -13.25
CA ILE A 76 -19.00 63.62 -12.92
C ILE A 76 -19.39 63.80 -11.44
N ALA A 77 -18.39 63.92 -10.56
CA ALA A 77 -18.56 64.06 -9.12
C ALA A 77 -19.25 65.37 -8.67
N LYS A 78 -19.37 66.38 -9.55
CA LYS A 78 -20.12 67.62 -9.26
C LYS A 78 -21.63 67.43 -9.30
N THR A 79 -22.13 66.47 -10.08
CA THR A 79 -23.57 66.20 -10.21
C THR A 79 -24.03 65.19 -9.17
N LYS A 80 -25.20 65.39 -8.54
CA LYS A 80 -25.74 64.45 -7.53
C LYS A 80 -25.90 63.04 -8.10
N ALA A 81 -26.49 62.92 -9.30
CA ALA A 81 -26.65 61.65 -10.00
C ALA A 81 -25.29 60.98 -10.32
N GLY A 82 -24.28 61.77 -10.71
CA GLY A 82 -22.93 61.26 -10.97
C GLY A 82 -22.22 60.78 -9.70
N GLN A 83 -22.46 61.41 -8.55
CA GLN A 83 -21.92 60.93 -7.27
C GLN A 83 -22.50 59.56 -6.87
N GLU A 84 -23.80 59.37 -7.06
CA GLU A 84 -24.49 58.11 -6.80
C GLU A 84 -24.00 57.01 -7.75
N ALA A 85 -23.93 57.30 -9.05
CA ALA A 85 -23.40 56.39 -10.06
C ALA A 85 -21.94 55.98 -9.77
N LEU A 86 -21.08 56.93 -9.36
CA LEU A 86 -19.68 56.66 -9.05
C LEU A 86 -19.52 55.79 -7.79
N LYS A 87 -20.37 55.98 -6.78
CA LYS A 87 -20.38 55.14 -5.57
C LYS A 87 -20.82 53.72 -5.89
N GLU A 88 -21.85 53.57 -6.72
CA GLU A 88 -22.33 52.25 -7.13
C GLU A 88 -21.32 51.54 -8.03
N ALA A 89 -20.73 52.24 -9.00
CA ALA A 89 -19.64 51.71 -9.82
C ALA A 89 -18.44 51.28 -8.98
N LEU A 90 -18.02 52.09 -8.01
CA LEU A 90 -16.94 51.73 -7.09
C LEU A 90 -17.26 50.45 -6.30
N LYS A 91 -18.48 50.34 -5.77
CA LYS A 91 -18.93 49.14 -5.04
C LYS A 91 -18.91 47.90 -5.93
N GLN A 92 -19.38 48.01 -7.17
CA GLN A 92 -19.39 46.91 -8.15
C GLN A 92 -17.97 46.49 -8.53
N ILE A 93 -17.08 47.45 -8.81
CA ILE A 93 -15.66 47.18 -9.12
C ILE A 93 -14.98 46.49 -7.94
N CYS A 94 -15.14 47.01 -6.72
CA CYS A 94 -14.56 46.40 -5.52
C CYS A 94 -15.03 44.96 -5.32
N LYS A 95 -16.33 44.70 -5.51
CA LYS A 95 -16.90 43.35 -5.38
C LYS A 95 -16.39 42.42 -6.47
N ALA A 96 -16.51 42.81 -7.74
CA ALA A 96 -16.08 42.00 -8.87
C ALA A 96 -14.59 41.68 -8.81
N TRP A 97 -13.77 42.65 -8.38
CA TRP A 97 -12.34 42.45 -8.20
C TRP A 97 -12.04 41.46 -7.06
N GLN A 98 -12.73 41.58 -5.92
CA GLN A 98 -12.59 40.63 -4.82
C GLN A 98 -12.95 39.20 -5.23
N ASP A 99 -14.12 39.04 -5.86
CA ASP A 99 -14.64 37.73 -6.27
C ASP A 99 -13.73 37.09 -7.33
N SER A 100 -13.28 37.88 -8.33
CA SER A 100 -12.38 37.40 -9.38
C SER A 100 -11.01 36.99 -8.82
N VAL A 101 -10.37 37.84 -8.01
CA VAL A 101 -9.04 37.52 -7.45
C VAL A 101 -9.11 36.34 -6.50
N GLN A 102 -10.16 36.23 -5.69
CA GLN A 102 -10.33 35.10 -4.79
C GLN A 102 -10.46 33.79 -5.59
N THR A 103 -11.26 33.80 -6.65
CA THR A 103 -11.43 32.64 -7.55
C THR A 103 -10.11 32.25 -8.21
N GLU A 104 -9.34 33.23 -8.70
CA GLU A 104 -8.04 32.98 -9.32
C GLU A 104 -7.00 32.45 -8.31
N PHE A 105 -6.99 32.95 -7.08
CA PHE A 105 -6.12 32.41 -6.03
C PHE A 105 -6.47 30.97 -5.71
N ASP A 106 -7.76 30.65 -5.55
CA ASP A 106 -8.20 29.29 -5.27
C ASP A 106 -7.82 28.35 -6.44
N ALA A 107 -7.97 28.79 -7.69
CA ALA A 107 -7.54 28.04 -8.86
C ALA A 107 -6.02 27.77 -8.87
N ILE A 108 -5.20 28.78 -8.58
CA ILE A 108 -3.73 28.64 -8.48
C ILE A 108 -3.34 27.67 -7.36
N PHE A 109 -4.03 27.74 -6.22
CA PHE A 109 -3.73 26.88 -5.07
C PHE A 109 -3.99 25.41 -5.39
N GLU A 110 -5.06 25.11 -6.11
CA GLU A 110 -5.39 23.77 -6.58
C GLU A 110 -4.47 23.28 -7.70
N GLU A 111 -4.19 24.11 -8.73
CA GLU A 111 -3.30 23.74 -9.85
C GLU A 111 -1.88 23.36 -9.37
N ARG A 112 -1.40 24.03 -8.32
CA ARG A 112 -0.07 23.80 -7.74
C ARG A 112 -0.09 22.79 -6.60
N HIS A 113 -1.24 22.22 -6.26
CA HIS A 113 -1.44 21.32 -5.12
C HIS A 113 -0.86 21.88 -3.80
N LEU A 114 -0.99 23.19 -3.58
CA LEU A 114 -0.42 23.85 -2.40
C LEU A 114 -0.90 23.29 -1.06
N PRO A 115 -2.18 22.90 -0.89
CA PRO A 115 -2.64 22.29 0.35
C PRO A 115 -1.80 21.07 0.75
N GLU A 116 -1.53 20.18 -0.22
CA GLU A 116 -0.76 18.95 -0.01
C GLU A 116 0.72 19.25 0.22
N LYS A 117 1.32 20.10 -0.62
CA LYS A 117 2.76 20.43 -0.52
C LYS A 117 3.10 21.12 0.79
N LEU A 118 2.25 22.05 1.25
CA LEU A 118 2.46 22.74 2.52
C LEU A 118 2.20 21.83 3.73
N ALA A 119 1.28 20.86 3.62
CA ALA A 119 1.10 19.83 4.65
C ALA A 119 2.32 18.91 4.75
N GLN A 120 2.84 18.45 3.61
CA GLN A 120 4.09 17.66 3.56
C GLN A 120 5.26 18.45 4.14
N LEU A 121 5.38 19.74 3.84
CA LEU A 121 6.42 20.60 4.41
C LEU A 121 6.29 20.73 5.93
N ASP A 122 5.09 20.94 6.47
CA ASP A 122 4.87 21.00 7.92
C ASP A 122 5.25 19.68 8.61
N GLN A 123 4.96 18.54 7.98
CA GLN A 123 5.41 17.23 8.46
C GLN A 123 6.94 17.12 8.45
N LEU A 124 7.60 17.47 7.35
CA LEU A 124 9.06 17.42 7.23
C LEU A 124 9.76 18.31 8.27
N VAL A 125 9.21 19.51 8.53
CA VAL A 125 9.73 20.42 9.56
C VAL A 125 9.54 19.84 10.96
N LYS A 126 8.40 19.19 11.23
CA LYS A 126 8.16 18.50 12.50
C LYS A 126 9.15 17.36 12.72
N GLU A 127 9.36 16.52 11.71
CA GLU A 127 10.33 15.43 11.74
C GLU A 127 11.77 15.93 11.93
N ALA A 128 12.14 17.03 11.25
CA ALA A 128 13.45 17.65 11.42
C ALA A 128 13.67 18.18 12.85
N LYS A 129 12.65 18.81 13.45
CA LYS A 129 12.72 19.27 14.85
C LYS A 129 12.88 18.10 15.83
N LEU A 130 12.18 16.98 15.60
CA LEU A 130 12.33 15.78 16.42
C LEU A 130 13.75 15.19 16.33
N ARG A 131 14.34 15.18 15.13
CA ARG A 131 15.73 14.74 14.91
C ARG A 131 16.74 15.66 15.59
N MET A 132 16.54 16.97 15.49
CA MET A 132 17.37 17.96 16.17
C MET A 132 17.36 17.77 17.69
N ASN A 133 16.18 17.57 18.28
CA ASN A 133 16.05 17.38 19.73
C ASN A 133 16.65 16.06 20.22
N SER A 134 16.77 15.05 19.36
CA SER A 134 17.35 13.75 19.71
C SER A 134 18.86 13.67 19.48
N ASN A 135 19.51 14.73 18.95
CA ASN A 135 20.94 14.75 18.58
C ASN A 135 21.38 13.54 17.73
N THR A 136 20.45 12.94 16.99
CA THR A 136 20.68 11.69 16.26
C THR A 136 21.26 11.88 14.88
N ASP A 137 21.22 13.10 14.32
CA ASP A 137 21.49 13.34 12.91
C ASP A 137 22.41 14.55 12.66
N LEU A 138 23.34 14.39 11.71
CA LEU A 138 24.23 15.45 11.25
C LEU A 138 23.54 16.28 10.14
N PRO A 139 23.85 17.58 10.01
CA PRO A 139 23.32 18.39 8.91
C PRO A 139 23.67 17.81 7.54
N ILE A 140 22.67 17.54 6.71
CA ILE A 140 22.87 17.05 5.34
C ILE A 140 23.04 18.23 4.40
N HIS A 141 24.17 18.29 3.70
CA HIS A 141 24.43 19.28 2.64
C HIS A 141 24.03 18.71 1.28
N VAL A 142 22.85 19.10 0.79
CA VAL A 142 22.27 18.60 -0.47
C VAL A 142 23.18 18.86 -1.66
N ASP A 143 23.89 20.00 -1.68
CA ASP A 143 24.78 20.40 -2.78
C ASP A 143 26.04 19.51 -2.91
N LYS A 144 26.37 18.75 -1.86
CA LYS A 144 27.54 17.85 -1.85
C LYS A 144 27.17 16.40 -2.15
N LEU A 145 25.89 16.09 -2.39
CA LEU A 145 25.45 14.73 -2.68
C LEU A 145 25.89 14.31 -4.09
N THR A 146 26.56 13.17 -4.17
CA THR A 146 26.88 12.54 -5.45
C THR A 146 25.64 11.80 -5.99
N PRO A 147 25.49 11.67 -7.33
CA PRO A 147 24.36 10.93 -7.91
C PRO A 147 24.25 9.48 -7.39
N ASP A 148 25.39 8.82 -7.16
CA ASP A 148 25.44 7.47 -6.60
C ASP A 148 24.87 7.40 -5.17
N GLN A 149 25.12 8.41 -4.32
CA GLN A 149 24.53 8.48 -2.98
C GLN A 149 23.02 8.64 -3.02
N ILE A 150 22.49 9.41 -3.98
CA ILE A 150 21.04 9.60 -4.19
C ILE A 150 20.41 8.27 -4.62
N ILE A 151 21.00 7.59 -5.59
CA ILE A 151 20.51 6.29 -6.05
C ILE A 151 20.53 5.29 -4.88
N LYS A 152 21.64 5.21 -4.14
CA LYS A 152 21.77 4.30 -2.97
C LYS A 152 20.76 4.61 -1.87
N SER A 153 20.41 5.88 -1.63
CA SER A 153 19.42 6.24 -0.62
C SER A 153 18.01 5.78 -1.03
N HIS A 154 17.61 5.98 -2.29
CA HIS A 154 16.34 5.47 -2.81
C HIS A 154 16.27 3.93 -2.80
N LEU A 155 17.37 3.26 -3.14
CA LEU A 155 17.44 1.79 -3.11
C LEU A 155 17.37 1.21 -1.68
N ARG A 156 17.68 2.02 -0.66
CA ARG A 156 17.72 1.56 0.74
C ARG A 156 16.36 1.05 1.21
N GLU A 157 15.27 1.75 0.91
CA GLU A 157 13.94 1.36 1.36
C GLU A 157 13.50 0.02 0.79
N THR A 158 13.67 -0.17 -0.53
CA THR A 158 13.38 -1.44 -1.21
C THR A 158 14.24 -2.58 -0.67
N LYS A 159 15.54 -2.34 -0.46
CA LYS A 159 16.44 -3.34 0.12
C LYS A 159 16.04 -3.71 1.54
N LEU A 160 15.69 -2.74 2.39
CA LEU A 160 15.22 -2.98 3.76
C LEU A 160 13.92 -3.79 3.77
N ALA A 161 12.96 -3.48 2.90
CA ALA A 161 11.74 -4.26 2.75
C ALA A 161 12.04 -5.71 2.33
N ARG A 162 12.97 -5.91 1.39
CA ARG A 162 13.39 -7.25 0.95
C ARG A 162 14.11 -8.02 2.05
N ILE A 163 15.01 -7.37 2.80
CA ILE A 163 15.70 -7.96 3.94
C ILE A 163 14.70 -8.42 5.01
N LYS A 164 13.68 -7.60 5.33
CA LYS A 164 12.61 -7.98 6.27
C LYS A 164 11.86 -9.24 5.79
N LYS A 165 11.49 -9.30 4.50
CA LYS A 165 10.84 -10.48 3.92
C LYS A 165 11.71 -11.74 3.98
N LEU A 166 13.00 -11.61 3.64
CA LEU A 166 13.94 -12.73 3.68
C LEU A 166 14.19 -13.22 5.11
N LYS A 167 14.28 -12.32 6.09
CA LYS A 167 14.39 -12.69 7.51
C LYS A 167 13.17 -13.48 7.98
N LEU A 168 11.97 -13.04 7.61
CA LEU A 168 10.74 -13.77 7.92
C LEU A 168 10.77 -15.18 7.32
N LEU A 169 11.12 -15.31 6.04
CA LEU A 169 11.22 -16.60 5.36
C LEU A 169 12.27 -17.51 6.02
N ALA A 170 13.44 -16.98 6.36
CA ALA A 170 14.49 -17.74 7.03
C ALA A 170 14.05 -18.23 8.42
N GLN A 171 13.29 -17.42 9.16
CA GLN A 171 12.70 -17.83 10.43
C GLN A 171 11.68 -18.94 10.27
N THR A 172 10.80 -18.85 9.25
CA THR A 172 9.83 -19.90 8.93
C THR A 172 10.52 -21.22 8.59
N VAL A 173 11.49 -21.20 7.67
CA VAL A 173 12.23 -22.41 7.25
C VAL A 173 13.04 -23.00 8.41
N LYS A 174 13.61 -22.16 9.28
CA LYS A 174 14.30 -22.64 10.47
C LYS A 174 13.35 -23.40 11.39
N LYS A 175 12.16 -22.83 11.65
CA LYS A 175 11.14 -23.47 12.48
C LYS A 175 10.68 -24.81 11.89
N GLU A 176 10.40 -24.86 10.59
CA GLU A 176 10.01 -26.09 9.90
C GLU A 176 11.11 -27.16 9.98
N ASN A 177 12.38 -26.78 9.78
CA ASN A 177 13.50 -27.69 9.93
C ASN A 177 13.65 -28.23 11.36
N ASP A 178 13.44 -27.39 12.37
CA ASP A 178 13.49 -27.82 13.77
C ASP A 178 12.35 -28.81 14.07
N GLU A 179 11.15 -28.58 13.53
CA GLU A 179 10.01 -29.51 13.62
C GLU A 179 10.30 -30.85 12.91
N TYR A 180 10.87 -30.83 11.71
CA TYR A 180 11.24 -32.06 10.99
C TYR A 180 12.36 -32.83 11.70
N ARG A 181 13.34 -32.13 12.26
CA ARG A 181 14.39 -32.77 13.08
C ARG A 181 13.81 -33.48 14.28
N GLN A 182 12.83 -32.87 14.95
CA GLN A 182 12.16 -33.51 16.08
C GLN A 182 11.40 -34.76 15.63
N LYS A 183 10.61 -34.68 14.55
CA LYS A 183 9.90 -35.85 13.99
C LYS A 183 10.84 -37.00 13.62
N ILE A 184 12.01 -36.71 13.07
CA ILE A 184 13.02 -37.73 12.73
C ILE A 184 13.55 -38.40 14.01
N LYS A 185 13.83 -37.63 15.07
CA LYS A 185 14.27 -38.19 16.35
C LYS A 185 13.21 -39.11 16.95
N ASP A 186 11.97 -38.62 17.04
CA ASP A 186 10.85 -39.39 17.59
C ASP A 186 10.65 -40.70 16.79
N ASN A 187 10.73 -40.63 15.45
CA ASN A 187 10.63 -41.81 14.59
C ASN A 187 11.80 -42.78 14.81
N ASN A 188 13.03 -42.30 14.94
CA ASN A 188 14.18 -43.16 15.21
C ASN A 188 14.04 -43.85 16.58
N GLU A 189 13.57 -43.15 17.61
CA GLU A 189 13.29 -43.74 18.93
C GLU A 189 12.21 -44.83 18.84
N GLN A 190 11.15 -44.60 18.05
CA GLN A 190 10.12 -45.61 17.80
C GLN A 190 10.66 -46.83 17.04
N VAL A 191 11.53 -46.63 16.05
CA VAL A 191 12.20 -47.70 15.30
C VAL A 191 13.08 -48.52 16.24
N HIS A 192 13.92 -47.88 17.06
CA HIS A 192 14.77 -48.57 18.03
C HIS A 192 13.94 -49.38 19.04
N SER A 193 12.87 -48.80 19.60
CA SER A 193 11.96 -49.52 20.50
C SER A 193 11.29 -50.72 19.82
N SER A 194 10.93 -50.59 18.55
CA SER A 194 10.32 -51.69 17.78
C SER A 194 11.31 -52.80 17.50
N LEU A 195 12.56 -52.47 17.17
CA LEU A 195 13.65 -53.43 17.02
C LEU A 195 13.97 -54.15 18.32
N ASP A 196 14.02 -53.46 19.46
CA ASP A 196 14.24 -54.07 20.76
C ASP A 196 13.14 -55.08 21.11
N LYS A 197 11.87 -54.75 20.82
CA LYS A 197 10.74 -55.67 20.98
C LYS A 197 10.88 -56.90 20.09
N LEU A 198 11.25 -56.73 18.82
CA LEU A 198 11.46 -57.85 17.90
C LEU A 198 12.65 -58.72 18.32
N HIS A 199 13.75 -58.12 18.78
CA HIS A 199 14.91 -58.84 19.30
C HIS A 199 14.53 -59.66 20.54
N LYS A 200 13.73 -59.10 21.44
CA LYS A 200 13.19 -59.83 22.60
C LYS A 200 12.34 -61.03 22.17
N VAL A 201 11.37 -60.83 21.27
CA VAL A 201 10.52 -61.92 20.75
C VAL A 201 11.36 -63.01 20.07
N THR A 202 12.37 -62.64 19.29
CA THR A 202 13.26 -63.61 18.62
C THR A 202 14.11 -64.38 19.62
N SER A 203 14.64 -63.71 20.65
CA SER A 203 15.32 -64.36 21.77
C SER A 203 14.40 -65.33 22.51
N ASP A 204 13.16 -64.92 22.79
CA ASP A 204 12.19 -65.76 23.50
C ASP A 204 11.79 -66.99 22.67
N ILE A 205 11.62 -66.83 21.35
CA ILE A 205 11.44 -67.96 20.42
C ILE A 205 12.66 -68.87 20.42
N SER A 206 13.88 -68.31 20.30
CA SER A 206 15.12 -69.10 20.33
C SER A 206 15.25 -69.90 21.63
N LYS A 207 14.94 -69.31 22.79
CA LYS A 207 14.91 -70.01 24.07
C LYS A 207 13.85 -71.10 24.11
N ALA A 208 12.65 -70.83 23.61
CA ALA A 208 11.58 -71.83 23.54
C ALA A 208 11.95 -73.00 22.60
N THR A 209 12.60 -72.72 21.48
CA THR A 209 13.12 -73.74 20.56
C THR A 209 14.22 -74.58 21.20
N SER A 210 15.20 -73.96 21.86
CA SER A 210 16.24 -74.71 22.60
C SER A 210 15.64 -75.55 23.72
N ALA A 211 14.69 -75.02 24.50
CA ALA A 211 14.00 -75.78 25.54
C ALA A 211 13.19 -76.95 24.97
N SER A 212 12.58 -76.79 23.78
CA SER A 212 11.90 -77.88 23.09
C SER A 212 12.87 -78.95 22.56
N GLN A 213 14.12 -78.58 22.28
CA GLN A 213 15.15 -79.51 21.82
C GLN A 213 15.86 -80.24 22.98
N GLU A 214 15.85 -79.65 24.18
CA GLU A 214 16.29 -80.29 25.43
C GLU A 214 15.21 -81.19 26.06
N MET A 215 13.98 -81.20 25.55
CA MET A 215 12.98 -82.17 25.99
C MET A 215 13.36 -83.58 25.48
N PRO A 216 13.47 -84.58 26.37
CA PRO A 216 13.77 -85.95 25.96
C PRO A 216 12.68 -86.47 25.03
N GLU A 217 13.09 -87.24 24.01
CA GLU A 217 12.16 -87.79 23.04
C GLU A 217 11.11 -88.64 23.77
N ARG A 218 9.83 -88.55 23.38
CA ARG A 218 8.69 -89.16 24.11
C ARG A 218 8.88 -90.65 24.42
N ALA A 219 9.75 -91.34 23.69
CA ALA A 219 10.16 -92.72 23.94
C ALA A 219 10.90 -92.89 25.29
N GLU A 220 11.79 -91.97 25.67
CA GLU A 220 12.58 -92.04 26.90
C GLU A 220 11.72 -91.79 28.16
N LEU A 221 10.70 -90.94 28.04
CA LEU A 221 9.73 -90.70 29.11
C LEU A 221 8.86 -91.93 29.40
N TYR A 222 8.54 -92.73 28.38
CA TYR A 222 7.76 -93.96 28.54
C TYR A 222 8.54 -95.07 29.26
N GLU A 223 9.85 -95.17 29.02
CA GLU A 223 10.73 -96.12 29.71
C GLU A 223 10.93 -95.75 31.19
N SER A 224 11.03 -94.45 31.51
CA SER A 224 11.13 -93.98 32.90
C SER A 224 9.86 -94.27 33.72
N TRP A 225 8.69 -94.30 33.10
CA TRP A 225 7.40 -94.55 33.77
C TRP A 225 7.09 -96.03 33.98
N LYS A 226 7.69 -96.93 33.19
CA LYS A 226 7.62 -98.39 33.40
C LYS A 226 8.58 -98.92 34.45
N ALA A 227 9.62 -98.15 34.80
CA ALA A 227 10.63 -98.52 35.78
C ALA A 227 10.26 -98.18 37.24
N LEU A 228 9.06 -97.62 37.46
CA LEU A 228 8.46 -97.34 38.77
C LEU A 228 7.35 -98.36 39.08
#